data_AF-A0A6A4TDP0-F1
#
_entry.id   AF-A0A6A4TDP0-F1
#
_cell.length_a   1.000
_cell.length_b   1.000
_cell.length_c   1.000
_cell.angle_alpha   90.00
_cell.angle_beta   90.00
_cell.angle_gamma   90.00
#
_symmetry.space_group_name_H-M   'P 1'
#
loop_
_entity.id
_entity.type
_entity.pdbx_description
1 polymer ?
#
loop_
_entity_poly.entity_id
_entity_poly.type
_entity_poly.pdbx_seq_one_letter_code
_entity_poly.pdbx_strand_id
1 'polypeptide(L)'
;MAADGMVLTNHDHQTRVGILTVSDSCFKNLAEDRSGVNLKDLVHDPSLLGGVIAAYKIVPDEIDEIKETLLEWCDEEELNLILTTGGTGFAPRDVTPEATREVIEREAPGMALAMLMGSLNVTPLGMLSRPVCGIRGKTLIINLPGSKKGSQECFQFILPALPHAIDLLREATVRIKSTHAALEQLPSPSSLLANTHTNAHSNMHTMERGTQCEEEEDEEEDHSRGHHVHNHHHPQHGSSHITAADIAAKVTGRRDAKRPVLLLKT
;
A
#
# COMPACT_ATOMS: atom_id res chain seq x y z
N MET A 1 -14.47 34.46 -23.30
CA MET A 1 -13.21 35.05 -22.81
C MET A 1 -13.41 35.37 -21.35
N ALA A 2 -12.62 35.00 -20.35
CA ALA A 2 -11.59 34.00 -20.14
C ALA A 2 -11.41 34.03 -18.60
N ALA A 3 -11.24 32.86 -17.99
CA ALA A 3 -10.68 32.62 -16.65
C ALA A 3 -11.33 33.34 -15.46
N ASP A 4 -12.37 32.73 -14.89
CA ASP A 4 -12.64 32.88 -13.47
C ASP A 4 -11.65 31.95 -12.74
N GLY A 5 -10.49 32.52 -12.40
CA GLY A 5 -9.42 31.82 -11.72
C GLY A 5 -9.87 31.47 -10.30
N MET A 6 -10.26 30.21 -10.11
CA MET A 6 -10.48 29.64 -8.79
C MET A 6 -9.14 29.63 -8.05
N VAL A 7 -8.90 30.67 -7.25
CA VAL A 7 -7.81 30.70 -6.28
C VAL A 7 -8.16 29.67 -5.22
N LEU A 8 -7.68 28.44 -5.42
CA LEU A 8 -7.61 27.44 -4.35
C LEU A 8 -6.69 28.02 -3.29
N THR A 9 -7.28 28.58 -2.23
CA THR A 9 -6.51 29.01 -1.07
C THR A 9 -5.78 27.78 -0.51
N ASN A 10 -4.45 27.86 -0.43
CA ASN A 10 -3.47 26.82 -0.03
C ASN A 10 -3.70 26.09 1.32
N HIS A 11 -4.87 26.22 1.95
CA HIS A 11 -5.17 25.63 3.25
C HIS A 11 -5.70 24.19 3.17
N ASP A 12 -6.14 23.72 2.00
CA ASP A 12 -6.84 22.43 1.87
C ASP A 12 -5.94 21.25 1.44
N HIS A 13 -4.61 21.40 1.52
CA HIS A 13 -3.64 20.42 1.01
C HIS A 13 -2.67 19.89 2.09
N GLN A 14 -2.90 20.23 3.36
CA GLN A 14 -2.00 19.86 4.45
C GLN A 14 -2.02 18.33 4.70
N THR A 15 -0.86 17.69 4.61
CA THR A 15 -0.71 16.24 4.85
C THR A 15 -0.90 15.93 6.33
N ARG A 16 -2.05 15.33 6.67
CA ARG A 16 -2.39 14.88 8.02
C ARG A 16 -1.81 13.49 8.27
N VAL A 17 -0.94 13.38 9.27
CA VAL A 17 -0.18 12.16 9.58
C VAL A 17 -0.51 11.64 10.97
N GLY A 18 -0.71 10.32 11.08
CA GLY A 18 -0.80 9.58 12.33
C GLY A 18 0.50 8.84 12.62
N ILE A 19 0.97 8.85 13.86
CA ILE A 19 2.12 8.05 14.30
C ILE A 19 1.67 7.08 15.39
N LEU A 20 1.66 5.79 15.07
CA LEU A 20 1.27 4.72 15.99
C LEU A 20 2.50 3.95 16.46
N THR A 21 2.88 4.14 17.72
CA THR A 21 3.95 3.35 18.33
C THR A 21 3.36 2.06 18.89
N VAL A 22 3.85 0.93 18.41
CA VAL A 22 3.44 -0.40 18.88
C VAL A 22 4.59 -0.98 19.71
N SER A 23 4.40 -0.98 21.03
CA SER A 23 5.44 -1.44 21.96
C SER A 23 4.89 -1.67 23.36
N ASP A 24 4.93 -2.93 23.82
CA ASP A 24 4.64 -3.30 25.21
C ASP A 24 5.44 -2.49 26.24
N SER A 25 6.73 -2.22 25.99
CA SER A 25 7.60 -1.52 26.92
C SER A 25 7.29 -0.02 26.99
N CYS A 26 7.02 0.62 25.85
CA CYS A 26 6.61 2.04 25.85
C CYS A 26 5.21 2.20 26.47
N PHE A 27 4.28 1.29 26.17
CA PHE A 27 2.92 1.31 26.73
C PHE A 27 2.92 1.16 28.26
N LYS A 28 3.80 0.30 28.80
CA LYS A 28 3.99 0.11 30.25
C LYS A 28 4.89 1.18 30.90
N ASN A 29 5.29 2.22 30.17
CA ASN A 29 6.22 3.26 30.62
C ASN A 29 7.59 2.72 31.12
N LEU A 30 8.03 1.58 30.59
CA LEU A 30 9.32 0.97 30.90
C LEU A 30 10.44 1.50 29.98
N ALA A 31 10.08 2.12 28.86
CA ALA A 31 10.98 2.75 27.91
C ALA A 31 10.37 4.02 27.33
N GLU A 32 11.22 4.96 26.90
CA GLU A 32 10.81 6.16 26.18
C GLU A 32 10.59 5.83 24.69
N ASP A 33 9.51 6.37 24.11
CA ASP A 33 9.26 6.27 22.67
C ASP A 33 10.15 7.23 21.86
N ARG A 34 11.42 6.86 21.74
CA ARG A 34 12.40 7.63 20.95
C ARG A 34 12.14 7.54 19.45
N SER A 35 11.42 6.52 18.98
CA SER A 35 11.16 6.31 17.55
C SER A 35 10.00 7.19 17.08
N GLY A 36 8.86 7.11 17.74
CA GLY A 36 7.69 7.93 17.41
C GLY A 36 7.94 9.42 17.60
N VAL A 37 8.66 9.83 18.65
CA VAL A 37 9.07 11.25 18.82
C VAL A 37 9.93 11.71 17.64
N ASN A 38 10.92 10.92 17.22
CA ASN A 38 11.76 11.28 16.09
C ASN A 38 11.00 11.32 14.76
N LEU A 39 10.03 10.42 14.56
CA LEU A 39 9.18 10.44 13.36
C LEU A 39 8.30 11.70 13.30
N LYS A 40 7.85 12.24 14.45
CA LYS A 40 7.13 13.53 14.48
C LYS A 40 7.98 14.65 13.91
N ASP A 41 9.25 14.72 14.34
CA ASP A 41 10.18 15.74 13.86
C ASP A 41 10.43 15.61 12.35
N LEU A 42 10.65 14.37 11.86
CA LEU A 42 10.89 14.10 10.44
C LEU A 42 9.67 14.43 9.56
N VAL A 43 8.45 14.17 10.05
CA VAL A 43 7.21 14.51 9.34
C VAL A 43 7.00 16.02 9.30
N HIS A 44 7.28 16.71 10.40
CA HIS A 44 7.10 18.16 10.49
C HIS A 44 8.10 18.96 9.67
N ASP A 45 9.31 18.42 9.43
CA ASP A 45 10.35 19.10 8.67
C ASP A 45 9.87 19.47 7.25
N PRO A 46 9.78 20.77 6.90
CA PRO A 46 9.34 21.22 5.58
C PRO A 46 10.28 20.82 4.43
N SER A 47 11.54 20.50 4.74
CA SER A 47 12.51 20.00 3.76
C SER A 47 12.36 18.51 3.48
N LEU A 48 11.59 17.79 4.31
CA LEU A 48 11.26 16.38 4.13
C LEU A 48 9.81 16.24 3.64
N LEU A 49 8.85 16.10 4.56
CA LEU A 49 7.44 15.92 4.21
C LEU A 49 6.59 17.18 4.41
N GLY A 50 6.93 18.03 5.38
CA GLY A 50 6.13 19.21 5.73
C GLY A 50 4.69 18.88 6.15
N GLY A 51 4.49 17.70 6.75
CA GLY A 51 3.19 17.24 7.24
C GLY A 51 2.85 17.79 8.64
N VAL A 52 1.63 17.51 9.08
CA VAL A 52 1.16 17.80 10.43
C VAL A 52 0.78 16.51 11.14
N ILE A 53 1.25 16.38 12.38
CA ILE A 53 0.85 15.29 13.26
C ILE A 53 -0.57 15.55 13.74
N ALA A 54 -1.52 14.86 13.14
CA ALA A 54 -2.94 14.92 13.48
C ALA A 54 -3.30 13.92 14.57
N ALA A 55 -2.58 12.79 14.65
CA ALA A 55 -2.79 11.77 15.67
C ALA A 55 -1.46 11.15 16.13
N TYR A 56 -1.39 10.79 17.40
CA TYR A 56 -0.29 10.03 17.98
C TYR A 56 -0.79 9.18 19.13
N LYS A 57 -0.43 7.90 19.15
CA LYS A 57 -0.82 6.96 20.20
C LYS A 57 0.28 5.91 20.39
N ILE A 58 0.41 5.44 21.62
CA ILE A 58 1.21 4.27 21.97
C ILE A 58 0.22 3.15 22.33
N VAL A 59 0.38 1.98 21.73
CA VAL A 59 -0.43 0.78 21.99
C VAL A 59 0.49 -0.40 22.33
N PRO A 60 0.02 -1.41 23.09
CA PRO A 60 0.76 -2.65 23.29
C PRO A 60 0.80 -3.48 22.01
N ASP A 61 1.58 -4.56 22.03
CA ASP A 61 1.70 -5.53 20.95
C ASP A 61 0.48 -6.49 20.89
N GLU A 62 -0.72 -5.90 20.81
CA GLU A 62 -2.02 -6.57 20.74
C GLU A 62 -2.69 -6.29 19.38
N ILE A 63 -3.00 -7.35 18.63
CA ILE A 63 -3.46 -7.23 17.24
C ILE A 63 -4.74 -6.40 17.11
N ASP A 64 -5.70 -6.58 18.02
CA ASP A 64 -6.99 -5.90 17.97
C ASP A 64 -6.87 -4.41 18.33
N GLU A 65 -6.03 -4.04 19.32
CA GLU A 65 -5.80 -2.62 19.64
C GLU A 65 -5.12 -1.86 18.49
N ILE A 66 -4.21 -2.52 17.77
CA ILE A 66 -3.57 -1.96 16.57
C ILE A 66 -4.63 -1.77 15.47
N LYS A 67 -5.43 -2.80 15.19
CA LYS A 67 -6.50 -2.75 14.16
C LYS A 67 -7.50 -1.65 14.46
N GLU A 68 -8.05 -1.60 15.67
CA GLU A 68 -9.04 -0.60 16.08
C GLU A 68 -8.49 0.82 15.88
N THR A 69 -7.25 1.07 16.31
CA THR A 69 -6.60 2.37 16.13
C THR A 69 -6.39 2.71 14.65
N LEU A 70 -5.96 1.74 13.83
CA LEU A 70 -5.77 1.97 12.39
C LEU A 70 -7.11 2.25 11.70
N LEU A 71 -8.18 1.56 12.07
CA LEU A 71 -9.53 1.77 11.52
C LEU A 71 -10.07 3.15 11.90
N GLU A 72 -10.02 3.52 13.20
CA GLU A 72 -10.40 4.84 13.71
C GLU A 72 -9.67 5.95 12.94
N TRP A 73 -8.35 5.83 12.79
CA TRP A 73 -7.55 6.84 12.11
C TRP A 73 -7.79 6.93 10.60
N CYS A 74 -8.20 5.85 9.96
CA CYS A 74 -8.52 5.87 8.54
C CYS A 74 -9.94 6.39 8.29
N ASP A 75 -10.91 5.90 9.06
CA ASP A 75 -12.33 6.02 8.74
C ASP A 75 -12.99 7.21 9.43
N GLU A 76 -12.56 7.54 10.65
CA GLU A 76 -13.14 8.64 11.44
C GLU A 76 -12.27 9.89 11.32
N GLU A 77 -10.96 9.74 11.50
CA GLU A 77 -10.03 10.88 11.43
C GLU A 77 -9.64 11.25 10.00
N GLU A 78 -9.90 10.39 9.01
CA GLU A 78 -9.54 10.57 7.60
C GLU A 78 -8.08 11.05 7.39
N LEU A 79 -7.13 10.39 8.05
CA LEU A 79 -5.71 10.73 7.90
C LEU A 79 -5.21 10.44 6.48
N ASN A 80 -4.15 11.13 6.04
CA ASN A 80 -3.56 10.87 4.73
C ASN A 80 -2.48 9.79 4.78
N LEU A 81 -1.75 9.74 5.89
CA LEU A 81 -0.63 8.84 6.11
C LEU A 81 -0.65 8.35 7.55
N ILE A 82 -0.48 7.05 7.76
CA ILE A 82 -0.21 6.46 9.07
C ILE A 82 1.15 5.78 9.00
N LEU A 83 2.03 6.17 9.92
CA LEU A 83 3.31 5.52 10.15
C LEU A 83 3.21 4.73 11.45
N THR A 84 3.27 3.40 11.37
CA THR A 84 3.45 2.59 12.58
C THR A 84 4.94 2.41 12.84
N THR A 85 5.34 2.32 14.11
CA THR A 85 6.72 2.02 14.52
C THR A 85 6.74 0.96 15.60
N GLY A 86 7.35 -0.19 15.31
CA GLY A 86 7.43 -1.33 16.24
C GLY A 86 6.58 -2.52 15.78
N GLY A 87 6.73 -3.66 16.48
CA GLY A 87 5.94 -4.86 16.24
C GLY A 87 6.11 -5.54 14.86
N THR A 88 7.19 -5.27 14.11
CA THR A 88 7.44 -5.81 12.76
C THR A 88 8.55 -6.87 12.66
N GLY A 89 9.15 -7.27 13.78
CA GLY A 89 10.26 -8.22 13.80
C GLY A 89 9.81 -9.68 13.89
N PHE A 90 10.68 -10.55 14.37
CA PHE A 90 10.40 -11.98 14.55
C PHE A 90 10.02 -12.34 16.00
N ALA A 91 9.89 -11.35 16.91
CA ALA A 91 9.49 -11.66 18.28
C ALA A 91 8.05 -12.20 18.30
N PRO A 92 7.69 -13.12 19.22
CA PRO A 92 6.36 -13.73 19.23
C PRO A 92 5.20 -12.74 19.38
N ARG A 93 5.47 -11.56 19.94
CA ARG A 93 4.49 -10.47 20.12
C ARG A 93 4.43 -9.53 18.92
N ASP A 94 5.37 -9.58 17.99
CA ASP A 94 5.41 -8.68 16.84
C ASP A 94 4.24 -9.02 15.88
N VAL A 95 3.13 -8.28 15.98
CA VAL A 95 1.87 -8.55 15.23
C VAL A 95 1.39 -7.36 14.39
N THR A 96 2.20 -6.31 14.27
CA THR A 96 1.80 -5.09 13.52
C THR A 96 1.55 -5.35 12.03
N PRO A 97 2.36 -6.15 11.31
CA PRO A 97 2.10 -6.50 9.92
C PRO A 97 0.78 -7.26 9.72
N GLU A 98 0.45 -8.16 10.65
CA GLU A 98 -0.78 -8.95 10.64
C GLU A 98 -2.00 -8.04 10.84
N ALA A 99 -1.98 -7.18 11.86
CA ALA A 99 -3.01 -6.15 12.07
C ALA A 99 -3.20 -5.26 10.84
N THR A 100 -2.08 -4.85 10.21
CA THR A 100 -2.13 -3.98 9.02
C THR A 100 -2.78 -4.69 7.84
N ARG A 101 -2.48 -5.97 7.59
CA ARG A 101 -3.10 -6.74 6.50
C ARG A 101 -4.61 -6.90 6.66
N GLU A 102 -5.08 -6.99 7.90
CA GLU A 102 -6.53 -7.13 8.17
C GLU A 102 -7.33 -5.85 7.90
N VAL A 103 -6.69 -4.66 7.90
CA VAL A 103 -7.40 -3.38 7.74
C VAL A 103 -7.25 -2.74 6.35
N ILE A 104 -6.17 -3.06 5.62
CA ILE A 104 -5.93 -2.50 4.29
C ILE A 104 -6.88 -3.10 3.24
N GLU A 105 -7.27 -2.28 2.28
CA GLU A 105 -8.09 -2.69 1.12
C GLU A 105 -7.21 -3.10 -0.06
N ARG A 106 -6.03 -2.47 -0.20
CA ARG A 106 -5.08 -2.71 -1.28
C ARG A 106 -3.66 -2.69 -0.74
N GLU A 107 -2.85 -3.69 -1.09
CA GLU A 107 -1.43 -3.70 -0.74
C GLU A 107 -0.61 -2.73 -1.60
N ALA A 108 0.47 -2.18 -1.01
CA ALA A 108 1.48 -1.36 -1.67
C ALA A 108 2.86 -2.04 -1.57
N PRO A 109 3.05 -3.23 -2.19
CA PRO A 109 4.24 -4.07 -1.98
C PRO A 109 5.54 -3.39 -2.41
N GLY A 110 5.50 -2.47 -3.37
CA GLY A 110 6.66 -1.71 -3.82
C GLY A 110 7.31 -0.86 -2.72
N MET A 111 6.52 -0.33 -1.77
CA MET A 111 7.05 0.46 -0.65
C MET A 111 7.72 -0.44 0.39
N ALA A 112 7.11 -1.59 0.70
CA ALA A 112 7.71 -2.59 1.57
C ALA A 112 9.04 -3.11 0.98
N LEU A 113 9.07 -3.38 -0.34
CA LEU A 113 10.27 -3.79 -1.05
C LEU A 113 11.38 -2.71 -0.97
N ALA A 114 11.03 -1.44 -1.21
CA ALA A 114 12.01 -0.34 -1.14
C ALA A 114 12.66 -0.25 0.25
N MET A 115 11.87 -0.37 1.33
CA MET A 115 12.39 -0.38 2.70
C MET A 115 13.27 -1.60 2.97
N LEU A 116 12.86 -2.79 2.54
CA LEU A 116 13.63 -4.02 2.73
C LEU A 116 14.96 -3.98 1.95
N MET A 117 14.95 -3.54 0.69
CA MET A 117 16.18 -3.40 -0.11
C MET A 117 17.13 -2.36 0.51
N GLY A 118 16.61 -1.20 0.92
CA GLY A 118 17.40 -0.20 1.61
C GLY A 118 18.02 -0.73 2.91
N SER A 119 17.23 -1.46 3.71
CA SER A 119 17.69 -2.07 4.95
C SER A 119 18.76 -3.13 4.73
N LEU A 120 18.60 -3.99 3.72
CA LEU A 120 19.56 -5.04 3.36
C LEU A 120 20.91 -4.48 2.89
N ASN A 121 20.92 -3.30 2.26
CA ASN A 121 22.15 -2.59 1.92
C ASN A 121 22.90 -2.04 3.15
N VAL A 122 22.20 -1.83 4.26
CA VAL A 122 22.79 -1.38 5.53
C VAL A 122 23.24 -2.56 6.38
N THR A 123 22.42 -3.61 6.47
CA THR A 123 22.70 -4.78 7.30
C THR A 123 21.92 -6.01 6.82
N PRO A 124 22.52 -7.22 6.84
CA PRO A 124 21.79 -8.45 6.54
C PRO A 124 20.61 -8.68 7.49
N LEU A 125 20.63 -8.12 8.70
CA LEU A 125 19.52 -8.21 9.64
C LEU A 125 18.22 -7.55 9.14
N GLY A 126 18.29 -6.74 8.07
CA GLY A 126 17.12 -6.19 7.40
C GLY A 126 16.11 -7.27 6.96
N MET A 127 16.56 -8.50 6.67
CA MET A 127 15.67 -9.61 6.30
C MET A 127 14.76 -10.10 7.44
N LEU A 128 15.02 -9.69 8.69
CA LEU A 128 14.19 -10.05 9.85
C LEU A 128 13.02 -9.09 10.08
N SER A 129 12.92 -8.04 9.27
CA SER A 129 11.75 -7.15 9.27
C SER A 129 10.66 -7.73 8.37
N ARG A 130 9.39 -7.60 8.78
CA ARG A 130 8.21 -8.08 8.05
C ARG A 130 7.24 -6.94 7.68
N PRO A 131 7.71 -5.78 7.17
CA PRO A 131 6.85 -4.62 7.03
C PRO A 131 5.73 -4.88 6.01
N VAL A 132 4.55 -4.34 6.30
CA VAL A 132 3.45 -4.23 5.33
C VAL A 132 3.23 -2.76 5.03
N CYS A 133 2.91 -2.48 3.77
CA CYS A 133 2.42 -1.19 3.33
C CYS A 133 1.13 -1.42 2.56
N GLY A 134 0.13 -0.58 2.78
CA GLY A 134 -1.14 -0.72 2.11
C GLY A 134 -2.00 0.51 2.25
N ILE A 135 -3.14 0.47 1.60
CA ILE A 135 -4.05 1.59 1.45
C ILE A 135 -5.41 1.18 1.99
N ARG A 136 -6.02 2.06 2.77
CA ARG A 136 -7.42 1.99 3.20
C ARG A 136 -8.07 3.33 2.92
N GLY A 137 -9.10 3.37 2.07
CA GLY A 137 -9.73 4.64 1.67
C GLY A 137 -8.72 5.63 1.09
N LYS A 138 -8.52 6.77 1.79
CA LYS A 138 -7.56 7.83 1.41
C LYS A 138 -6.24 7.76 2.18
N THR A 139 -6.07 6.75 3.01
CA THR A 139 -4.97 6.63 3.96
C THR A 139 -3.95 5.63 3.47
N LEU A 140 -2.69 6.07 3.38
CA LEU A 140 -1.54 5.18 3.20
C LEU A 140 -1.04 4.72 4.57
N ILE A 141 -0.94 3.42 4.81
CA ILE A 141 -0.42 2.83 6.05
C ILE A 141 0.93 2.19 5.77
N ILE A 142 1.94 2.50 6.58
CA ILE A 142 3.32 2.03 6.42
C ILE A 142 3.85 1.53 7.76
N ASN A 143 4.30 0.28 7.80
CA ASN A 143 4.98 -0.26 8.97
C ASN A 143 6.48 0.02 8.94
N LEU A 144 6.97 0.72 9.97
CA LEU A 144 8.39 1.00 10.18
C LEU A 144 8.96 0.16 11.34
N PRO A 145 10.27 -0.14 11.34
CA PRO A 145 10.93 -0.82 12.47
C PRO A 145 10.82 -0.04 13.78
N GLY A 146 10.80 -0.73 14.92
CA GLY A 146 10.65 -0.07 16.24
C GLY A 146 11.84 0.77 16.72
N SER A 147 13.06 0.51 16.20
CA SER A 147 14.23 1.30 16.59
C SER A 147 14.23 2.67 15.90
N LYS A 148 14.59 3.74 16.64
CA LYS A 148 14.72 5.11 16.09
C LYS A 148 15.54 5.16 14.79
N LYS A 149 16.65 4.43 14.72
CA LYS A 149 17.52 4.40 13.54
C LYS A 149 16.80 3.75 12.36
N GLY A 150 16.26 2.54 12.56
CA GLY A 150 15.60 1.78 11.51
C GLY A 150 14.33 2.45 10.98
N SER A 151 13.50 3.04 11.85
CA SER A 151 12.33 3.80 11.41
C SER A 151 12.71 5.02 10.58
N GLN A 152 13.73 5.77 11.01
CA GLN A 152 14.23 6.94 10.27
C GLN A 152 14.81 6.56 8.90
N GLU A 153 15.66 5.54 8.84
CA GLU A 153 16.25 5.07 7.57
C GLU A 153 15.16 4.59 6.61
N CYS A 154 14.22 3.76 7.10
CA CYS A 154 13.10 3.28 6.31
C CYS A 154 12.20 4.42 5.81
N PHE A 155 11.87 5.39 6.66
CA PHE A 155 11.12 6.58 6.25
C PHE A 155 11.85 7.33 5.13
N GLN A 156 13.17 7.51 5.22
CA GLN A 156 13.96 8.17 4.18
C GLN A 156 13.98 7.39 2.85
N PHE A 157 13.95 6.05 2.87
CA PHE A 157 13.92 5.25 1.64
C PHE A 157 12.63 5.45 0.83
N ILE A 158 11.51 5.69 1.50
CA ILE A 158 10.19 5.85 0.86
C ILE A 158 9.77 7.30 0.66
N LEU A 159 10.39 8.25 1.39
CA LEU A 159 10.05 9.66 1.37
C LEU A 159 9.90 10.26 -0.04
N PRO A 160 10.77 9.95 -1.03
CA PRO A 160 10.62 10.53 -2.37
C PRO A 160 9.28 10.22 -3.07
N ALA A 161 8.61 9.13 -2.70
CA ALA A 161 7.34 8.72 -3.28
C ALA A 161 6.12 9.22 -2.49
N LEU A 162 6.29 9.61 -1.23
CA LEU A 162 5.18 9.94 -0.33
C LEU A 162 4.29 11.09 -0.83
N PRO A 163 4.82 12.26 -1.26
CA PRO A 163 3.97 13.37 -1.69
C PRO A 163 3.02 12.97 -2.83
N HIS A 164 3.57 12.35 -3.88
CA HIS A 164 2.78 11.93 -5.03
C HIS A 164 1.76 10.83 -4.68
N ALA A 165 2.14 9.85 -3.86
CA ALA A 165 1.24 8.79 -3.43
C ALA A 165 0.03 9.36 -2.66
N ILE A 166 0.26 10.33 -1.77
CA ILE A 166 -0.78 10.97 -0.97
C ILE A 166 -1.74 11.78 -1.86
N ASP A 167 -1.23 12.53 -2.83
CA ASP A 167 -2.05 13.30 -3.76
C ASP A 167 -2.98 12.40 -4.60
N LEU A 168 -2.48 11.25 -5.09
CA LEU A 168 -3.29 10.28 -5.83
C LEU A 168 -4.47 9.75 -5.00
N LEU A 169 -4.26 9.51 -3.69
CA LEU A 169 -5.29 9.01 -2.79
C LEU A 169 -6.35 10.07 -2.48
N ARG A 170 -5.97 11.35 -2.42
CA ARG A 170 -6.92 12.47 -2.29
C ARG A 170 -7.81 12.60 -3.53
N GLU A 171 -7.21 12.57 -4.72
CA GLU A 171 -7.91 12.77 -5.99
C GLU A 171 -8.83 11.61 -6.37
N ALA A 172 -8.51 10.38 -5.95
CA ALA A 172 -9.36 9.21 -6.19
C ALA A 172 -10.80 9.47 -5.73
N THR A 173 -10.99 10.18 -4.62
CA THR A 173 -12.32 10.57 -4.13
C THR A 173 -12.96 11.72 -4.91
N VAL A 174 -12.19 12.70 -5.38
CA VAL A 174 -12.74 13.83 -6.17
C VAL A 174 -13.41 13.29 -7.45
N ARG A 175 -12.77 12.33 -8.12
CA ARG A 175 -13.34 11.66 -9.30
C ARG A 175 -14.57 10.83 -8.99
N ILE A 176 -14.61 10.16 -7.83
CA ILE A 176 -15.78 9.38 -7.39
C ILE A 176 -16.95 10.32 -7.05
N LYS A 177 -16.72 11.38 -6.25
CA LYS A 177 -17.75 12.38 -5.91
C LYS A 177 -18.29 13.12 -7.13
N SER A 178 -17.43 13.52 -8.07
CA SER A 178 -17.89 14.14 -9.32
C SER A 178 -18.71 13.19 -10.18
N THR A 179 -18.38 11.90 -10.19
CA THR A 179 -19.13 10.87 -10.93
C THR A 179 -20.48 10.60 -10.28
N HIS A 180 -20.55 10.46 -8.94
CA HIS A 180 -21.83 10.33 -8.23
C HIS A 180 -22.71 11.58 -8.41
N ALA A 181 -22.15 12.78 -8.27
CA ALA A 181 -22.89 14.01 -8.50
C ALA A 181 -23.39 14.14 -9.96
N ALA A 182 -22.60 13.71 -10.94
CA ALA A 182 -23.02 13.69 -12.34
C ALA A 182 -24.10 12.63 -12.62
N LEU A 183 -24.08 11.50 -11.92
CA LEU A 183 -25.11 10.45 -12.02
C LEU A 183 -26.41 10.82 -11.31
N GLU A 184 -26.35 11.52 -10.17
CA GLU A 184 -27.54 12.04 -9.46
C GLU A 184 -28.23 13.19 -10.22
N GLN A 185 -27.51 13.90 -11.10
CA GLN A 185 -28.07 14.94 -11.97
C GLN A 185 -28.72 14.39 -13.25
N LEU A 186 -28.67 13.07 -13.49
CA LEU A 186 -29.43 12.49 -14.58
C LEU A 186 -30.92 12.48 -14.20
N PRO A 187 -31.82 13.01 -15.05
CA PRO A 187 -33.25 12.89 -14.81
C PRO A 187 -33.60 11.41 -14.70
N SER A 188 -34.31 11.04 -13.63
CA SER A 188 -34.80 9.68 -13.43
C SER A 188 -35.53 9.24 -14.71
N PRO A 189 -35.26 8.02 -15.23
CA PRO A 189 -35.97 7.55 -16.40
C PRO A 189 -37.46 7.58 -16.07
N SER A 190 -38.19 8.44 -16.77
CA SER A 190 -39.63 8.56 -16.61
C SER A 190 -40.22 7.17 -16.77
N SER A 191 -40.95 6.72 -15.75
CA SER A 191 -41.70 5.47 -15.78
C SER A 191 -42.48 5.42 -17.08
N LEU A 192 -42.08 4.51 -17.98
CA LEU A 192 -42.79 4.30 -19.24
C LEU A 192 -44.24 3.94 -18.90
N LEU A 193 -45.14 4.80 -19.38
CA LEU A 193 -46.57 4.64 -19.30
C LEU A 193 -46.96 3.24 -19.78
N ALA A 194 -47.72 2.56 -18.93
CA ALA A 194 -48.46 1.36 -19.26
C ALA A 194 -49.38 1.63 -20.45
N ASN A 195 -49.11 1.00 -21.59
CA ASN A 195 -50.10 0.85 -22.64
C ASN A 195 -50.78 -0.52 -22.51
N THR A 196 -51.97 -0.46 -21.94
CA THR A 196 -53.03 -1.45 -22.04
C THR A 196 -53.43 -1.64 -23.51
N HIS A 197 -53.17 -2.82 -24.06
CA HIS A 197 -53.92 -3.32 -25.20
C HIS A 197 -54.61 -4.63 -24.84
N THR A 198 -55.92 -4.49 -24.63
CA THR A 198 -56.91 -5.55 -24.71
C THR A 198 -56.92 -6.12 -26.12
N ASN A 199 -56.76 -7.44 -26.26
CA ASN A 199 -57.45 -8.16 -27.31
C ASN A 199 -57.72 -9.60 -26.86
N ALA A 200 -59.01 -9.90 -26.68
CA ALA A 200 -59.51 -11.25 -26.51
C ALA A 200 -60.11 -11.69 -27.85
N HIS A 201 -59.71 -12.85 -28.36
CA HIS A 201 -60.63 -13.84 -28.94
C HIS A 201 -59.92 -15.19 -29.23
N SER A 202 -60.44 -16.22 -28.56
CA SER A 202 -60.67 -17.63 -28.95
C SER A 202 -60.20 -18.07 -30.36
N ASN A 203 -59.65 -19.27 -30.60
CA ASN A 203 -60.33 -20.57 -30.39
C ASN A 203 -59.37 -21.77 -30.63
N MET A 204 -59.51 -22.85 -29.82
CA MET A 204 -59.42 -24.33 -30.06
C MET A 204 -58.50 -24.93 -31.17
N HIS A 205 -57.91 -26.14 -31.15
CA HIS A 205 -57.89 -27.38 -30.31
C HIS A 205 -57.02 -28.42 -31.08
N THR A 206 -56.21 -29.26 -30.41
CA THR A 206 -55.91 -30.72 -30.65
C THR A 206 -54.63 -31.11 -29.86
N MET A 207 -54.71 -31.99 -28.83
CA MET A 207 -54.41 -33.45 -28.82
C MET A 207 -53.01 -33.83 -29.37
N GLU A 208 -52.19 -34.75 -28.84
CA GLU A 208 -52.05 -35.59 -27.63
C GLU A 208 -50.69 -36.35 -27.78
N ARG A 209 -50.25 -37.11 -26.75
CA ARG A 209 -49.07 -38.04 -26.64
C ARG A 209 -47.72 -37.39 -26.30
N GLY A 210 -47.02 -37.77 -25.21
CA GLY A 210 -46.58 -39.12 -24.79
C GLY A 210 -45.15 -39.31 -25.35
N THR A 211 -44.07 -39.54 -24.58
CA THR A 211 -43.79 -40.71 -23.71
C THR A 211 -42.50 -40.46 -22.90
N GLN A 212 -42.36 -41.19 -21.80
CA GLN A 212 -41.25 -41.30 -20.83
C GLN A 212 -39.97 -41.99 -21.35
N CYS A 213 -38.86 -41.78 -20.58
CA CYS A 213 -37.69 -42.64 -20.23
C CYS A 213 -36.92 -43.36 -21.36
N GLU A 214 -35.60 -43.57 -21.32
CA GLU A 214 -34.72 -44.33 -20.38
C GLU A 214 -33.28 -43.76 -20.53
N GLU A 215 -32.49 -43.54 -19.47
CA GLU A 215 -31.55 -44.49 -18.80
C GLU A 215 -30.71 -45.35 -19.75
N GLU A 216 -29.39 -45.14 -19.78
CA GLU A 216 -28.37 -46.21 -19.81
C GLU A 216 -27.11 -45.74 -19.07
N GLU A 217 -26.80 -46.47 -17.99
CA GLU A 217 -25.49 -46.61 -17.36
C GLU A 217 -24.63 -47.58 -18.20
N ASP A 218 -23.33 -47.61 -17.90
CA ASP A 218 -22.35 -48.73 -18.03
C ASP A 218 -20.97 -48.15 -18.39
N GLU A 219 -19.82 -48.55 -17.86
CA GLU A 219 -19.39 -49.40 -16.75
C GLU A 219 -17.88 -49.11 -16.56
N GLU A 220 -17.33 -49.48 -15.41
CA GLU A 220 -15.94 -49.36 -14.99
C GLU A 220 -14.99 -50.34 -15.74
N GLU A 221 -13.67 -50.08 -15.75
CA GLU A 221 -12.69 -50.95 -15.05
C GLU A 221 -11.22 -50.49 -15.18
N ASP A 222 -10.50 -50.86 -14.12
CA ASP A 222 -9.14 -50.58 -13.65
C ASP A 222 -8.02 -51.29 -14.43
N HIS A 223 -6.81 -50.71 -14.50
CA HIS A 223 -5.52 -51.44 -14.45
C HIS A 223 -4.29 -50.50 -14.23
N SER A 224 -3.83 -50.47 -12.98
CA SER A 224 -2.43 -50.53 -12.48
C SER A 224 -1.19 -50.29 -13.41
N ARG A 225 -0.34 -49.37 -12.92
CA ARG A 225 1.16 -49.35 -12.83
C ARG A 225 2.04 -49.43 -14.09
N GLY A 226 2.85 -48.38 -14.28
CA GLY A 226 4.11 -48.42 -15.05
C GLY A 226 5.01 -47.19 -14.84
N HIS A 227 6.13 -47.38 -14.12
CA HIS A 227 7.24 -46.43 -14.01
C HIS A 227 7.90 -46.16 -15.37
N HIS A 228 8.13 -44.91 -15.75
CA HIS A 228 9.21 -44.55 -16.69
C HIS A 228 9.92 -43.25 -16.30
N VAL A 229 11.21 -43.42 -16.04
CA VAL A 229 12.22 -42.39 -15.84
C VAL A 229 12.63 -41.83 -17.20
N HIS A 230 12.57 -40.52 -17.39
CA HIS A 230 13.25 -39.85 -18.50
C HIS A 230 14.19 -38.76 -17.98
N ASN A 231 15.47 -39.05 -18.16
CA ASN A 231 16.61 -38.18 -17.96
C ASN A 231 16.79 -37.36 -19.25
N HIS A 232 16.75 -36.03 -19.20
CA HIS A 232 17.20 -35.19 -20.32
C HIS A 232 18.07 -34.03 -19.86
N HIS A 233 19.27 -34.00 -20.46
CA HIS A 233 20.33 -33.02 -20.30
C HIS A 233 20.09 -31.76 -21.13
N HIS A 234 20.72 -30.69 -20.64
CA HIS A 234 20.93 -29.32 -21.13
C HIS A 234 21.10 -29.10 -22.66
N PRO A 235 20.88 -27.86 -23.15
CA PRO A 235 22.06 -27.03 -23.41
C PRO A 235 21.94 -25.58 -22.92
N GLN A 236 23.11 -25.02 -22.59
CA GLN A 236 23.35 -23.69 -22.07
C GLN A 236 23.14 -22.62 -23.15
N HIS A 237 22.51 -21.51 -22.78
CA HIS A 237 22.65 -20.25 -23.49
C HIS A 237 23.28 -19.22 -22.54
N GLY A 238 24.44 -18.72 -22.94
CA GLY A 238 25.20 -17.70 -22.22
C GLY A 238 24.48 -16.35 -22.26
N SER A 239 24.46 -15.68 -21.11
CA SER A 239 24.09 -14.28 -20.97
C SER A 239 25.14 -13.60 -20.11
N SER A 240 25.80 -12.62 -20.72
CA SER A 240 26.92 -11.83 -20.22
C SER A 240 26.59 -11.13 -18.91
N HIS A 241 27.24 -11.53 -17.81
CA HIS A 241 27.21 -10.78 -16.56
C HIS A 241 28.12 -9.55 -16.67
N ILE A 242 27.54 -8.36 -16.53
CA ILE A 242 28.26 -7.14 -16.15
C ILE A 242 28.43 -7.21 -14.63
N THR A 243 29.67 -7.20 -14.15
CA THR A 243 29.94 -7.23 -12.71
C THR A 243 29.89 -5.82 -12.13
N ALA A 244 29.47 -5.69 -10.87
CA ALA A 244 29.39 -4.40 -10.16
C ALA A 244 30.75 -3.68 -10.01
N ALA A 245 31.87 -4.37 -10.27
CA ALA A 245 33.20 -3.79 -10.31
C ALA A 245 33.44 -2.93 -11.57
N ASP A 246 32.77 -3.23 -12.69
CA ASP A 246 32.99 -2.56 -13.97
C ASP A 246 32.28 -1.20 -14.09
N ILE A 247 31.31 -0.93 -13.20
CA ILE A 247 30.59 0.36 -13.14
C ILE A 247 31.36 1.39 -12.28
N ALA A 248 32.24 0.95 -11.38
CA ALA A 248 32.96 1.81 -10.45
C ALA A 248 34.12 2.63 -11.08
N ALA A 249 34.55 2.29 -12.30
CA ALA A 249 35.72 2.92 -12.95
C ALA A 249 35.41 4.16 -13.81
N LYS A 250 34.16 4.63 -13.88
CA LYS A 250 33.76 5.71 -14.81
C LYS A 250 33.27 7.01 -14.16
N VAL A 251 33.30 7.12 -12.82
CA VAL A 251 32.80 8.30 -12.09
C VAL A 251 33.91 9.12 -11.39
N THR A 252 35.14 8.62 -11.31
CA THR A 252 36.27 9.32 -10.67
C THR A 252 37.23 9.93 -11.70
N GLY A 253 36.76 10.95 -12.43
CA GLY A 253 37.60 11.55 -13.46
C GLY A 253 37.12 12.90 -13.97
N ARG A 254 36.86 13.87 -13.07
CA ARG A 254 36.87 15.31 -13.37
C ARG A 254 36.67 16.14 -12.10
N ARG A 255 37.77 16.53 -11.45
CA ARG A 255 37.85 17.79 -10.70
C ARG A 255 39.22 18.42 -10.96
N ASP A 256 39.18 19.45 -11.79
CA ASP A 256 40.21 20.48 -11.90
C ASP A 256 40.39 21.18 -10.55
N ALA A 257 41.64 21.33 -10.11
CA ALA A 257 42.01 22.32 -9.11
C ALA A 257 43.40 22.87 -9.44
N LYS A 258 43.41 24.02 -10.15
CA LYS A 258 44.60 24.84 -10.35
C LYS A 258 44.72 25.89 -9.23
N ARG A 259 45.84 25.77 -8.52
CA ARG A 259 46.73 26.79 -7.91
C ARG A 259 46.40 27.45 -6.56
N PRO A 260 47.44 27.62 -5.70
CA PRO A 260 47.36 28.32 -4.42
C PRO A 260 47.76 29.80 -4.56
N VAL A 261 47.29 30.65 -3.64
CA VAL A 261 47.87 31.97 -3.37
C VAL A 261 48.14 32.10 -1.88
N LEU A 262 49.30 32.70 -1.62
CA LEU A 262 50.10 32.77 -0.40
C LEU A 262 49.87 34.12 0.32
N LEU A 263 50.07 34.15 1.66
CA LEU A 263 50.44 35.30 2.51
C LEU A 263 49.37 36.44 2.70
N LEU A 264 49.13 37.01 3.88
CA LEU A 264 50.07 37.60 4.84
C LEU A 264 49.52 37.68 6.27
N LYS A 265 50.46 37.61 7.21
CA LYS A 265 50.36 37.99 8.63
C LYS A 265 50.05 39.49 8.78
N THR A 266 49.23 39.81 9.77
CA THR A 266 49.50 40.77 10.87
C THR A 266 48.59 40.42 12.03
#